data_AF-A0A258V966-F1
#
_entry.id   AF-A0A258V966-F1
#
_cell.length_a   1.000
_cell.length_b   1.000
_cell.length_c   1.000
_cell.angle_alpha   90.00
_cell.angle_beta   90.00
_cell.angle_gamma   90.00
#
_symmetry.space_group_name_H-M   'P 1'
#
loop_
_entity.id
_entity.type
_entity.pdbx_description
1 polymer ?
#
loop_
_entity_poly.entity_id
_entity_poly.type
_entity_poly.pdbx_seq_one_letter_code
_entity_poly.pdbx_strand_id
1 'polypeptide(L)'
;MTGSGDTVFKSPDVFRSIRQMTAFRSTFVAAAALALCQGQLAQAATAAEACISENEMTGLVGFALPSALDGAMRGCKPHLATTGYFATRGGEFLERYAARKDANWPMAKSAFLKFGGSGDAKMKDTFSKLPDEAVKPFVEAMVSEMVGSEIKPGQCKAIERGVRLLAPLPPENTAELVSFILTMAPGAKGSKASALPICKAAD
;
A
#
# COMPACT_ATOMS: atom_id res chain seq x y z
N MET A 1 30.90 -28.81 -96.47
CA MET A 1 32.02 -29.07 -95.53
C MET A 1 31.69 -28.40 -94.21
N THR A 2 31.45 -29.23 -93.19
CA THR A 2 31.74 -29.07 -91.74
C THR A 2 31.28 -27.85 -90.93
N GLY A 3 30.62 -28.17 -89.80
CA GLY A 3 30.60 -27.41 -88.53
C GLY A 3 29.29 -26.68 -88.26
N SER A 4 28.68 -26.66 -87.08
CA SER A 4 28.99 -27.21 -85.76
C SER A 4 27.69 -27.16 -84.94
N GLY A 5 27.43 -28.17 -84.11
CA GLY A 5 26.40 -28.05 -83.06
C GLY A 5 26.87 -27.09 -81.96
N ASP A 6 25.92 -26.56 -81.17
CA ASP A 6 25.95 -26.63 -79.70
C ASP A 6 24.62 -26.16 -79.08
N THR A 7 24.25 -26.89 -78.04
CA THR A 7 23.14 -26.71 -77.10
C THR A 7 23.45 -25.60 -76.09
N VAL A 8 22.51 -25.33 -75.15
CA VAL A 8 22.65 -24.70 -73.80
C VAL A 8 21.73 -23.48 -73.65
N PHE A 9 21.02 -23.22 -72.55
CA PHE A 9 20.46 -23.99 -71.44
C PHE A 9 19.57 -22.97 -70.71
N LYS A 10 18.42 -23.43 -70.26
CA LYS A 10 17.37 -22.69 -69.55
C LYS A 10 17.80 -22.47 -68.10
N SER A 11 17.74 -21.25 -67.54
CA SER A 11 17.45 -21.09 -66.11
C SER A 11 17.00 -19.66 -65.72
N PRO A 12 15.86 -19.51 -65.02
CA PRO A 12 15.31 -18.24 -64.54
C PRO A 12 15.73 -17.86 -63.08
N ASP A 13 16.88 -18.36 -62.59
CA ASP A 13 17.17 -18.40 -61.15
C ASP A 13 17.81 -17.14 -60.51
N VAL A 14 18.00 -16.04 -61.25
CA VAL A 14 18.70 -14.86 -60.71
C VAL A 14 17.80 -13.98 -59.83
N PHE A 15 16.49 -13.92 -60.10
CA PHE A 15 15.61 -12.93 -59.47
C PHE A 15 15.15 -13.29 -58.04
N ARG A 16 15.33 -14.55 -57.60
CA ARG A 16 14.91 -14.99 -56.26
C ARG A 16 15.88 -14.55 -55.15
N SER A 17 17.15 -14.29 -55.48
CA SER A 17 18.19 -14.01 -54.46
C SER A 17 18.15 -12.60 -53.88
N ILE A 18 17.59 -11.61 -54.59
CA ILE A 18 17.60 -10.20 -54.14
C ILE A 18 16.52 -9.93 -53.08
N ARG A 19 15.40 -10.66 -53.11
CA ARG A 19 14.27 -10.47 -52.17
C ARG A 19 14.56 -11.00 -50.76
N GLN A 20 15.56 -11.87 -50.59
CA GLN A 20 15.92 -12.46 -49.29
C GLN A 20 16.84 -11.57 -48.44
N MET A 21 17.58 -10.61 -49.03
CA MET A 21 18.50 -9.77 -48.26
C MET A 21 17.84 -8.56 -47.58
N THR A 22 16.65 -8.13 -48.02
CA THR A 22 15.95 -6.98 -47.42
C THR A 22 15.06 -7.38 -46.23
N ALA A 23 14.59 -8.62 -46.17
CA ALA A 23 13.73 -9.10 -45.07
C ALA A 23 14.48 -9.34 -43.76
N PHE A 24 15.80 -9.58 -43.81
CA PHE A 24 16.61 -9.85 -42.62
C PHE A 24 17.05 -8.59 -41.87
N ARG A 25 16.92 -7.39 -42.47
CA ARG A 25 17.29 -6.13 -41.82
C ARG A 25 16.13 -5.51 -41.00
N SER A 26 14.88 -5.82 -41.34
CA SER A 26 13.72 -5.27 -40.63
C SER A 26 13.32 -6.03 -39.36
N THR A 27 13.79 -7.26 -39.16
CA THR A 27 13.48 -8.05 -37.96
C THR A 27 14.37 -7.75 -36.76
N PHE A 28 15.56 -7.17 -36.95
CA PHE A 28 16.47 -6.83 -35.84
C PHE A 28 16.11 -5.54 -35.09
N VAL A 29 15.38 -4.62 -35.72
CA VAL A 29 15.02 -3.33 -35.08
C VAL A 29 13.85 -3.50 -34.10
N ALA A 30 12.93 -4.43 -34.36
CA ALA A 30 11.78 -4.67 -33.47
C ALA A 30 12.17 -5.34 -32.14
N ALA A 31 13.21 -6.20 -32.14
CA ALA A 31 13.66 -6.89 -30.93
C ALA A 31 14.38 -5.96 -29.93
N ALA A 32 15.09 -4.94 -30.42
CA ALA A 32 15.80 -3.98 -29.57
C ALA A 32 14.85 -3.02 -28.81
N ALA A 33 13.70 -2.68 -29.38
CA ALA A 33 12.71 -1.81 -28.74
C ALA A 33 11.98 -2.49 -27.56
N LEU A 34 11.77 -3.81 -27.63
CA LEU A 34 11.16 -4.60 -26.55
C LEU A 34 12.09 -4.77 -25.35
N ALA A 35 13.41 -4.84 -25.56
CA ALA A 35 14.39 -4.96 -24.47
C ALA A 35 14.52 -3.67 -23.64
N LEU A 36 14.34 -2.49 -24.25
CA LEU A 36 14.42 -1.19 -23.56
C LEU A 36 13.20 -0.91 -22.67
N CYS A 37 12.02 -1.48 -22.99
CA CYS A 37 10.83 -1.34 -22.14
C CYS A 37 10.88 -2.21 -20.87
N GLN A 38 11.62 -3.31 -20.86
CA GLN A 38 11.72 -4.21 -19.70
C GLN A 38 12.55 -3.60 -18.56
N GLY A 39 13.54 -2.76 -18.87
CA GLY A 39 14.37 -2.09 -17.86
C GLY A 39 13.61 -1.03 -17.05
N GLN A 40 12.64 -0.35 -17.66
CA GLN A 40 11.88 0.71 -16.99
C GLN A 40 10.87 0.18 -15.95
N LEU A 41 10.37 -1.05 -16.11
CA LEU A 41 9.47 -1.67 -15.15
C LEU A 41 10.20 -2.16 -13.89
N ALA A 42 11.45 -2.61 -14.02
CA ALA A 42 12.26 -3.11 -12.90
C ALA A 42 12.65 -1.97 -11.92
N GLN A 43 12.93 -0.77 -12.43
CA GLN A 43 13.24 0.40 -11.59
C GLN A 43 12.00 0.93 -10.83
N ALA A 44 10.80 0.77 -11.40
CA ALA A 44 9.56 1.19 -10.75
C ALA A 44 9.15 0.24 -9.61
N ALA A 45 9.40 -1.07 -9.76
CA ALA A 45 9.08 -2.07 -8.75
C ALA A 45 9.88 -1.89 -7.45
N THR A 46 11.16 -1.50 -7.55
CA THR A 46 12.03 -1.31 -6.37
C THR A 46 11.73 -0.02 -5.61
N ALA A 47 11.27 1.03 -6.30
CA ALA A 47 10.84 2.27 -5.64
C ALA A 47 9.52 2.10 -4.86
N ALA A 48 8.62 1.24 -5.33
CA ALA A 48 7.33 0.95 -4.69
C ALA A 48 7.45 0.20 -3.34
N GLU A 49 8.57 -0.49 -3.10
CA GLU A 49 8.83 -1.17 -1.83
C GLU A 49 9.27 -0.23 -0.70
N ALA A 50 9.74 0.97 -1.03
CA ALA A 50 10.32 1.92 -0.07
C ALA A 50 9.32 2.95 0.49
N CYS A 51 8.12 3.07 -0.09
CA CYS A 51 7.12 4.07 0.28
C CYS A 51 5.72 3.46 0.52
N ILE A 52 4.92 4.14 1.34
CA ILE A 52 3.53 3.77 1.63
C ILE A 52 2.62 4.48 0.62
N SER A 53 1.79 3.73 -0.10
CA SER A 53 0.76 4.30 -0.99
C SER A 53 -0.45 4.80 -0.21
N GLU A 54 -1.27 5.65 -0.82
CA GLU A 54 -2.50 6.16 -0.19
C GLU A 54 -3.49 5.05 0.19
N ASN A 55 -3.59 4.00 -0.64
CA ASN A 55 -4.42 2.84 -0.36
C ASN A 55 -3.90 2.03 0.84
N GLU A 56 -2.58 1.87 0.95
CA GLU A 56 -1.95 1.24 2.11
C GLU A 56 -2.16 2.07 3.38
N MET A 57 -2.08 3.40 3.27
CA MET A 57 -2.35 4.29 4.40
C MET A 57 -3.81 4.19 4.85
N THR A 58 -4.75 4.24 3.91
CA THR A 58 -6.18 4.12 4.20
C THR A 58 -6.51 2.75 4.80
N GLY A 59 -5.93 1.66 4.27
CA GLY A 59 -6.05 0.32 4.85
C GLY A 59 -5.48 0.24 6.27
N LEU A 60 -4.30 0.83 6.51
CA LEU A 60 -3.69 0.87 7.84
C LEU A 60 -4.58 1.61 8.84
N VAL A 61 -5.07 2.80 8.47
CA VAL A 61 -6.00 3.57 9.31
C VAL A 61 -7.28 2.79 9.55
N GLY A 62 -7.90 2.25 8.50
CA GLY A 62 -9.15 1.50 8.62
C GLY A 62 -9.03 0.24 9.49
N PHE A 63 -7.86 -0.40 9.53
CA PHE A 63 -7.58 -1.51 10.44
C PHE A 63 -7.32 -1.05 11.88
N ALA A 64 -6.50 0.00 12.06
CA ALA A 64 -6.04 0.46 13.36
C ALA A 64 -7.07 1.29 14.13
N LEU A 65 -7.95 2.02 13.42
CA LEU A 65 -8.92 2.94 13.99
C LEU A 65 -9.81 2.34 15.09
N PRO A 66 -10.45 1.16 14.92
CA PRO A 66 -11.21 0.55 16.02
C PRO A 66 -10.36 0.30 17.28
N SER A 67 -9.13 -0.18 17.13
CA SER A 67 -8.25 -0.40 18.30
C SER A 67 -7.80 0.91 18.94
N ALA A 68 -7.55 1.96 18.14
CA ALA A 68 -7.28 3.30 18.65
C ALA A 68 -8.47 3.86 19.45
N LEU A 69 -9.70 3.65 18.96
CA LEU A 69 -10.92 4.05 19.65
C LEU A 69 -11.12 3.29 20.97
N ASP A 70 -10.89 1.98 20.98
CA ASP A 70 -10.95 1.17 22.20
C ASP A 70 -9.92 1.63 23.24
N GLY A 71 -8.68 1.89 22.84
CA GLY A 71 -7.66 2.48 23.70
C GLY A 71 -8.08 3.84 24.26
N ALA A 72 -8.65 4.70 23.42
CA ALA A 72 -9.16 6.01 23.84
C ALA A 72 -10.33 5.92 24.81
N MET A 73 -11.28 5.01 24.56
CA MET A 73 -12.41 4.77 25.45
C MET A 73 -11.95 4.27 26.82
N ARG A 74 -10.99 3.33 26.86
CA ARG A 74 -10.42 2.81 28.11
C ARG A 74 -9.67 3.88 28.88
N GLY A 75 -8.77 4.62 28.23
CA GLY A 75 -7.98 5.69 28.84
C GLY A 75 -8.86 6.82 29.38
N CYS A 76 -9.96 7.15 28.70
CA CYS A 76 -10.85 8.23 29.11
C CYS A 76 -11.99 7.84 30.05
N LYS A 77 -12.27 6.54 30.21
CA LYS A 77 -13.36 6.04 31.06
C LYS A 77 -13.39 6.66 32.47
N PRO A 78 -12.26 6.81 33.20
CA PRO A 78 -12.27 7.41 34.54
C PRO A 78 -12.54 8.92 34.58
N HIS A 79 -12.51 9.60 33.43
CA HIS A 79 -12.51 11.06 33.31
C HIS A 79 -13.73 11.63 32.58
N LEU A 80 -14.65 10.77 32.15
CA LEU A 80 -15.85 11.14 31.39
C LEU A 80 -17.12 10.85 32.17
N ALA A 81 -18.22 11.48 31.75
CA ALA A 81 -19.53 11.23 32.34
C ALA A 81 -20.01 9.82 32.00
N THR A 82 -20.67 9.16 32.96
CA THR A 82 -21.28 7.83 32.77
C THR A 82 -22.46 7.83 31.79
N THR A 83 -22.95 9.02 31.42
CA THR A 83 -23.99 9.25 30.40
C THR A 83 -23.43 9.87 29.11
N GLY A 84 -22.10 9.98 29.01
CA GLY A 84 -21.41 10.51 27.82
C GLY A 84 -21.54 9.60 26.60
N TYR A 85 -21.01 10.07 25.47
CA TYR A 85 -21.07 9.34 24.21
C TYR A 85 -20.32 8.01 24.29
N PHE A 86 -19.11 7.99 24.87
CA PHE A 86 -18.35 6.75 25.03
C PHE A 86 -19.07 5.73 25.92
N ALA A 87 -19.74 6.19 26.97
CA ALA A 87 -20.46 5.30 27.88
C ALA A 87 -21.74 4.72 27.28
N THR A 88 -22.45 5.49 26.43
CA THR A 88 -23.79 5.12 25.95
C THR A 88 -23.81 4.58 24.51
N ARG A 89 -22.88 5.01 23.65
CA ARG A 89 -22.84 4.69 22.22
C ARG A 89 -21.48 4.17 21.75
N GLY A 90 -20.46 4.19 22.61
CA GLY A 90 -19.10 3.81 22.24
C GLY A 90 -18.98 2.35 21.76
N GLY A 91 -19.71 1.41 22.37
CA GLY A 91 -19.71 0.00 21.96
C GLY A 91 -20.23 -0.20 20.53
N GLU A 92 -21.44 0.30 20.24
CA GLU A 92 -22.04 0.27 18.89
C GLU A 92 -21.11 0.93 17.85
N PHE A 93 -20.53 2.06 18.22
CA PHE A 93 -19.58 2.77 17.37
C PHE A 93 -18.33 1.93 17.09
N LEU A 94 -17.73 1.31 18.10
CA LEU A 94 -16.55 0.46 17.95
C LEU A 94 -16.84 -0.75 17.04
N GLU A 95 -17.96 -1.45 17.25
CA GLU A 95 -18.37 -2.61 16.46
C GLU A 95 -18.51 -2.28 14.97
N ARG A 96 -19.13 -1.13 14.66
CA ARG A 96 -19.30 -0.67 13.27
C ARG A 96 -17.97 -0.51 12.54
N TYR A 97 -16.94 0.01 13.21
CA TYR A 97 -15.62 0.18 12.61
C TYR A 97 -14.83 -1.12 12.59
N ALA A 98 -15.01 -1.98 13.61
CA ALA A 98 -14.36 -3.27 13.67
C ALA A 98 -14.81 -4.22 12.54
N ALA A 99 -16.04 -4.08 12.03
CA ALA A 99 -16.60 -4.90 10.97
C ALA A 99 -15.78 -4.91 9.65
N ARG A 100 -14.89 -3.93 9.45
CA ARG A 100 -14.06 -3.81 8.24
C ARG A 100 -12.59 -4.18 8.45
N LYS A 101 -12.19 -4.57 9.66
CA LYS A 101 -10.79 -4.94 9.97
C LYS A 101 -10.24 -5.98 9.01
N ASP A 102 -10.96 -7.06 8.76
CA ASP A 102 -10.48 -8.14 7.89
C ASP A 102 -10.31 -7.71 6.44
N ALA A 103 -11.21 -6.87 5.93
CA ALA A 103 -11.10 -6.32 4.58
C ALA A 103 -9.91 -5.35 4.44
N ASN A 104 -9.61 -4.59 5.50
CA ASN A 104 -8.50 -3.63 5.54
C ASN A 104 -7.14 -4.28 5.80
N TRP A 105 -7.14 -5.48 6.37
CA TRP A 105 -5.93 -6.14 6.84
C TRP A 105 -4.83 -6.34 5.79
N PRO A 106 -5.10 -6.77 4.54
CA PRO A 106 -4.02 -6.97 3.55
C PRO A 106 -3.23 -5.69 3.28
N MET A 107 -3.92 -4.55 3.17
CA MET A 107 -3.30 -3.24 2.97
C MET A 107 -2.60 -2.76 4.25
N ALA A 108 -3.22 -2.96 5.42
CA ALA A 108 -2.61 -2.62 6.71
C ALA A 108 -1.32 -3.41 6.97
N LYS A 109 -1.30 -4.72 6.67
CA LYS A 109 -0.13 -5.58 6.79
C LYS A 109 0.99 -5.13 5.85
N SER A 110 0.66 -4.79 4.61
CA SER A 110 1.62 -4.23 3.65
C SER A 110 2.24 -2.93 4.19
N ALA A 111 1.40 -1.99 4.63
CA ALA A 111 1.84 -0.73 5.23
C ALA A 111 2.71 -0.96 6.48
N PHE A 112 2.32 -1.88 7.36
CA PHE A 112 3.06 -2.23 8.57
C PHE A 112 4.43 -2.83 8.27
N LEU A 113 4.54 -3.73 7.27
CA LEU A 113 5.81 -4.32 6.87
C LEU A 113 6.74 -3.29 6.20
N LYS A 114 6.19 -2.28 5.52
CA LYS A 114 6.94 -1.14 5.01
C LYS A 114 7.37 -0.19 6.13
N PHE A 115 6.51 0.05 7.13
CA PHE A 115 6.78 0.88 8.30
C PHE A 115 7.83 0.28 9.24
N GLY A 116 7.66 -0.99 9.63
CA GLY A 116 8.54 -1.72 10.55
C GLY A 116 9.83 -2.24 9.90
N GLY A 117 9.89 -2.27 8.56
CA GLY A 117 11.05 -2.70 7.78
C GLY A 117 12.19 -1.67 7.70
N SER A 118 11.95 -0.42 8.09
CA SER A 118 12.94 0.67 8.01
C SER A 118 14.08 0.57 9.03
N GLY A 119 14.06 -0.41 9.95
CA GLY A 119 15.07 -0.56 11.00
C GLY A 119 15.61 -1.97 11.24
N ASP A 120 14.88 -3.04 10.89
CA ASP A 120 15.34 -4.41 11.09
C ASP A 120 14.72 -5.40 10.09
N ALA A 121 15.50 -5.82 9.09
CA ALA A 121 15.08 -6.77 8.07
C ALA A 121 14.66 -8.14 8.65
N LYS A 122 15.17 -8.52 9.84
CA LYS A 122 14.78 -9.77 10.50
C LYS A 122 13.38 -9.69 11.12
N MET A 123 12.98 -8.52 11.63
CA MET A 123 11.62 -8.31 12.09
C MET A 123 10.62 -8.42 10.94
N LYS A 124 10.91 -7.78 9.79
CA LYS A 124 10.06 -7.88 8.60
C LYS A 124 9.89 -9.33 8.13
N ASP A 125 10.99 -10.09 8.07
CA ASP A 125 10.97 -11.51 7.68
C ASP A 125 10.24 -12.41 8.68
N THR A 126 10.34 -12.10 9.98
CA THR A 126 9.61 -12.83 11.02
C THR A 126 8.11 -12.56 10.92
N PHE A 127 7.69 -11.29 10.84
CA PHE A 127 6.28 -10.91 10.77
C PHE A 127 5.60 -11.32 9.46
N SER A 128 6.34 -11.39 8.34
CA SER A 128 5.78 -11.84 7.06
C SER A 128 5.44 -13.34 7.06
N LYS A 129 6.15 -14.13 7.88
CA LYS A 129 5.97 -15.60 7.98
C LYS A 129 4.94 -16.02 9.03
N LEU A 130 4.50 -15.11 9.89
CA LEU A 130 3.48 -15.40 10.89
C LEU A 130 2.08 -15.44 10.26
N PRO A 131 1.20 -16.34 10.74
CA PRO A 131 -0.20 -16.36 10.35
C PRO A 131 -0.92 -15.10 10.82
N ASP A 132 -1.88 -14.63 10.03
CA ASP A 132 -2.57 -13.37 10.27
C ASP A 132 -3.34 -13.39 11.60
N GLU A 133 -3.84 -14.55 12.01
CA GLU A 133 -4.56 -14.78 13.26
C GLU A 133 -3.67 -14.51 14.49
N ALA A 134 -2.35 -14.64 14.35
CA ALA A 134 -1.39 -14.30 15.40
C ALA A 134 -0.98 -12.82 15.36
N VAL A 135 -0.84 -12.26 14.14
CA VAL A 135 -0.33 -10.89 13.97
C VAL A 135 -1.40 -9.84 14.24
N LYS A 136 -2.63 -10.04 13.75
CA LYS A 136 -3.72 -9.06 13.90
C LYS A 136 -3.94 -8.67 15.36
N PRO A 137 -4.17 -9.60 16.31
CA PRO A 137 -4.44 -9.22 17.70
C PRO A 137 -3.25 -8.52 18.37
N PHE A 138 -2.02 -8.90 18.00
CA PHE A 138 -0.82 -8.24 18.47
C PHE A 138 -0.77 -6.77 18.02
N VAL A 139 -0.98 -6.50 16.74
CA VAL A 139 -1.01 -5.13 16.19
C VAL A 139 -2.14 -4.34 16.82
N GLU A 140 -3.32 -4.94 16.98
CA GLU A 140 -4.47 -4.30 17.62
C GLU A 140 -4.20 -3.89 19.07
N ALA A 141 -3.62 -4.80 19.87
CA ALA A 141 -3.26 -4.51 21.25
C ALA A 141 -2.21 -3.40 21.34
N MET A 142 -1.20 -3.45 20.47
CA MET A 142 -0.16 -2.42 20.40
C MET A 142 -0.76 -1.04 20.09
N VAL A 143 -1.65 -0.94 19.10
CA VAL A 143 -2.32 0.34 18.76
C VAL A 143 -3.17 0.83 19.92
N SER A 144 -3.98 -0.03 20.53
CA SER A 144 -4.82 0.33 21.68
C SER A 144 -3.98 0.85 22.85
N GLU A 145 -2.87 0.19 23.16
CA GLU A 145 -1.98 0.57 24.26
C GLU A 145 -1.25 1.89 23.97
N MET A 146 -0.74 2.06 22.75
CA MET A 146 -0.09 3.30 22.35
C MET A 146 -1.05 4.49 22.44
N VAL A 147 -2.29 4.34 22.00
CA VAL A 147 -3.28 5.42 22.07
C VAL A 147 -3.72 5.66 23.51
N GLY A 148 -4.03 4.59 24.25
CA GLY A 148 -4.49 4.71 25.64
C GLY A 148 -3.47 5.36 26.55
N SER A 149 -2.18 5.05 26.37
CA SER A 149 -1.09 5.56 27.23
C SER A 149 -0.69 7.01 26.92
N GLU A 150 -0.89 7.49 25.69
CA GLU A 150 -0.60 8.88 25.29
C GLU A 150 -1.72 9.88 25.67
N ILE A 151 -2.92 9.37 26.02
CA ILE A 151 -4.07 10.22 26.35
C ILE A 151 -3.93 10.80 27.75
N LYS A 152 -3.95 12.14 27.82
CA LYS A 152 -3.96 12.86 29.09
C LYS A 152 -5.40 13.06 29.57
N PRO A 153 -5.67 13.04 30.89
CA PRO A 153 -7.01 13.25 31.43
C PRO A 153 -7.73 14.51 30.89
N GLY A 154 -6.99 15.61 30.74
CA GLY A 154 -7.52 16.88 30.22
C GLY A 154 -7.99 16.85 28.75
N GLN A 155 -7.57 15.86 27.97
CA GLN A 155 -7.95 15.72 26.56
C GLN A 155 -9.27 14.94 26.38
N CYS A 156 -9.70 14.19 27.40
CA CYS A 156 -10.79 13.23 27.23
C CYS A 156 -12.11 13.82 26.76
N LYS A 157 -12.50 15.00 27.26
CA LYS A 157 -13.71 15.69 26.78
C LYS A 157 -13.61 16.08 25.30
N ALA A 158 -12.43 16.51 24.85
CA ALA A 158 -12.20 16.87 23.46
C ALA A 158 -12.18 15.63 22.55
N ILE A 159 -11.57 14.54 23.00
CA ILE A 159 -11.54 13.25 22.30
C ILE A 159 -12.96 12.70 22.15
N GLU A 160 -13.74 12.63 23.23
CA GLU A 160 -15.14 12.15 23.17
C GLU A 160 -15.98 13.02 22.22
N ARG A 161 -15.81 14.35 22.27
CA ARG A 161 -16.47 15.26 21.33
C ARG A 161 -16.07 14.97 19.88
N GLY A 162 -14.78 14.77 19.62
CA GLY A 162 -14.25 14.46 18.29
C GLY A 162 -14.85 13.18 17.74
N VAL A 163 -14.85 12.10 18.53
CA VAL A 163 -15.45 10.83 18.12
C VAL A 163 -16.95 10.96 17.87
N ARG A 164 -17.68 11.71 18.70
CA ARG A 164 -19.09 11.99 18.46
C ARG A 164 -19.35 12.71 17.12
N LEU A 165 -18.42 13.55 16.66
CA LEU A 165 -18.51 14.21 15.35
C LEU A 165 -18.24 13.23 14.20
N LEU A 166 -17.39 12.22 14.43
CA LEU A 166 -17.13 11.14 13.46
C LEU A 166 -18.24 10.09 13.45
N ALA A 167 -19.04 9.99 14.51
CA ALA A 167 -20.14 9.03 14.68
C ALA A 167 -21.09 8.88 13.48
N PRO A 168 -21.44 9.93 12.72
CA PRO A 168 -22.32 9.77 11.56
C PRO A 168 -21.61 9.26 10.31
N LEU A 169 -20.28 9.34 10.25
CA LEU A 169 -19.52 8.97 9.05
C LEU A 169 -19.40 7.45 8.96
N PRO A 170 -19.52 6.88 7.75
CA PRO A 170 -19.25 5.46 7.55
C PRO A 170 -17.75 5.16 7.78
N PRO A 171 -17.40 3.91 8.13
CA PRO A 171 -16.02 3.52 8.42
C PRO A 171 -15.04 3.85 7.29
N GLU A 172 -15.45 3.70 6.04
CA GLU A 172 -14.64 3.94 4.83
C GLU A 172 -14.26 5.41 4.71
N ASN A 173 -15.27 6.30 4.72
CA ASN A 173 -15.05 7.74 4.63
C ASN A 173 -14.22 8.26 5.80
N THR A 174 -14.38 7.66 6.99
CA THR A 174 -13.57 8.04 8.15
C THR A 174 -12.12 7.63 7.98
N ALA A 175 -11.85 6.43 7.47
CA ALA A 175 -10.50 5.96 7.20
C ALA A 175 -9.80 6.83 6.16
N GLU A 176 -10.50 7.17 5.08
CA GLU A 176 -10.00 8.09 4.04
C GLU A 176 -9.73 9.50 4.58
N LEU A 177 -10.68 10.07 5.34
CA LEU A 177 -10.52 11.39 5.94
C LEU A 177 -9.33 11.45 6.91
N VAL A 178 -9.19 10.44 7.78
CA VAL A 178 -8.09 10.38 8.74
C VAL A 178 -6.76 10.14 8.02
N SER A 179 -6.74 9.26 7.01
CA SER A 179 -5.57 9.02 6.15
C SER A 179 -5.09 10.32 5.47
N PHE A 180 -6.03 11.10 4.92
CA PHE A 180 -5.76 12.41 4.33
C PHE A 180 -5.17 13.38 5.35
N ILE A 181 -5.78 13.50 6.53
CA ILE A 181 -5.27 14.39 7.61
C ILE A 181 -3.86 13.98 8.03
N LEU A 182 -3.59 12.69 8.21
CA LEU A 182 -2.28 12.18 8.61
C LEU A 182 -1.21 12.44 7.54
N THR A 183 -1.58 12.33 6.26
CA THR A 183 -0.70 12.62 5.13
C THR A 183 -0.38 14.12 4.99
N MET A 184 -1.33 14.98 5.37
CA MET A 184 -1.19 16.43 5.34
C MET A 184 -0.50 17.01 6.58
N ALA A 185 -0.53 16.29 7.70
CA ALA A 185 0.01 16.77 8.96
C ALA A 185 1.55 16.85 8.91
N PRO A 186 2.16 18.00 9.24
CA PRO A 186 3.61 18.08 9.41
C PRO A 186 4.01 17.09 10.52
N GLY A 187 4.94 16.17 10.19
CA GLY A 187 5.29 15.02 11.02
C GLY A 187 5.34 15.34 12.52
N ALA A 188 4.57 14.59 13.31
CA ALA A 188 4.47 14.78 14.74
C ALA A 188 5.84 14.55 15.41
N LYS A 189 6.41 15.62 15.99
CA LYS A 189 7.65 15.57 16.76
C LYS A 189 7.47 14.61 17.95
N GLY A 190 8.04 13.41 17.87
CA GLY A 190 8.15 12.51 19.01
C GLY A 190 8.17 11.00 18.70
N SER A 191 7.66 10.58 17.55
CA SER A 191 7.68 9.16 17.17
C SER A 191 8.63 8.96 15.98
N LYS A 192 9.42 7.87 16.01
CA LYS A 192 10.22 7.42 14.85
C LYS A 192 9.38 7.08 13.60
N ALA A 193 8.06 7.26 13.69
CA ALA A 193 7.09 7.30 12.61
C ALA A 193 7.25 8.51 11.66
N SER A 194 8.10 9.49 11.98
CA SER A 194 8.32 10.68 11.13
C SER A 194 9.17 10.45 9.88
N ALA A 195 9.51 9.20 9.56
CA ALA A 195 10.27 8.82 8.36
C ALA A 195 9.45 7.93 7.42
N LEU A 196 8.14 8.20 7.28
CA LEU A 196 7.32 7.55 6.26
C LEU A 196 7.34 8.39 4.98
N PRO A 197 8.08 7.99 3.94
CA PRO A 197 7.79 8.51 2.61
C PRO A 197 6.44 7.91 2.19
N ILE A 198 5.37 8.69 2.32
CA ILE A 198 4.18 8.46 1.49
C ILE A 198 4.68 8.59 0.04
N CYS A 199 4.30 7.67 -0.84
CA CYS A 199 4.71 7.74 -2.24
C CYS A 199 4.26 9.08 -2.84
N LYS A 200 5.15 9.78 -3.57
CA LYS A 200 4.72 10.96 -4.34
C LYS A 200 3.64 10.53 -5.33
N ALA A 201 2.52 11.25 -5.35
CA ALA A 201 1.53 11.10 -6.40
C ALA A 201 2.21 11.38 -7.76
N ALA A 202 1.89 10.57 -8.77
CA ALA A 202 2.29 10.87 -10.14
C ALA A 202 1.41 12.02 -10.64
N ASP A 203 1.99 13.22 -10.71
CA ASP A 203 1.39 14.37 -11.40
C ASP A 203 1.42 14.16 -12.93
#